data_AF-A0A8T4CXT1-F1
#
_entry.id   AF-A0A8T4CXT1-F1
#
_cell.length_a   1.000
_cell.length_b   1.000
_cell.length_c   1.000
_cell.angle_alpha   90.00
_cell.angle_beta   90.00
_cell.angle_gamma   90.00
#
_symmetry.space_group_name_H-M   'P 1'
#
loop_
_entity.id
_entity.type
_entity.pdbx_description
1 polymer ?
#
loop_
_entity_poly.entity_id
_entity_poly.type
_entity_poly.pdbx_seq_one_letter_code
_entity_poly.pdbx_strand_id
1 'polypeptide(L)'
;MFYASLLLSPPTIGIALMILPSSILGIPGLGLLFTLVRWAYGYVTKWLFLNTYRKSHQIWTDRHQLGAYWTKCGEYFEYSYNFALQVDDRDQKSKIAFKSLRNDIQRISLIFETESVVARYQEYIKLNDLTEKPIIMSLSNIPRLEISGRFKDGMPFFSWDDFYLRNVQIDFIDGTVVNINELLRSSMTQTWAFNSKWKRKWSSIWNVDAIDWAQHRMALYWQYRFGMPLVRIYVPYSVQRKLTFELLLAIATRPIALIMASKAAISIQFWLAIWSGLFVLNNESELQWRWGKADELESI
;
A
#
# COMPACT_ATOMS: atom_id res chain seq x y z
N MET A 1 -16.45 1.45 5.99
CA MET A 1 -16.94 0.05 5.84
C MET A 1 -15.94 -0.63 4.92
N PHE A 2 -14.90 -1.27 5.47
CA PHE A 2 -13.87 -1.93 4.66
C PHE A 2 -14.39 -3.30 4.24
N TYR A 3 -14.43 -3.57 2.93
CA TYR A 3 -14.74 -4.89 2.40
C TYR A 3 -13.76 -5.89 3.02
N ALA A 4 -14.28 -6.70 3.94
CA ALA A 4 -13.60 -7.88 4.46
C ALA A 4 -13.55 -8.91 3.33
N SER A 5 -12.59 -8.75 2.42
CA SER A 5 -12.18 -9.85 1.59
C SER A 5 -11.67 -10.94 2.53
N LEU A 6 -12.38 -12.06 2.56
CA LEU A 6 -11.99 -13.32 3.19
C LEU A 6 -10.71 -13.82 2.52
N LEU A 7 -9.60 -13.20 2.91
CA LEU A 7 -8.24 -13.48 2.49
C LEU A 7 -7.56 -14.08 3.71
N LEU A 8 -7.68 -15.40 3.79
CA LEU A 8 -7.12 -16.29 4.80
C LEU A 8 -5.87 -15.69 5.45
N SER A 9 -6.01 -15.39 6.74
CA SER A 9 -4.94 -15.20 7.72
C SER A 9 -3.91 -16.35 7.64
N PRO A 10 -2.77 -16.27 8.36
CA PRO A 10 -1.91 -17.43 8.65
C PRO A 10 -2.75 -18.70 8.82
N PRO A 11 -2.30 -19.83 8.25
CA PRO A 11 -3.09 -21.00 8.01
C PRO A 11 -4.19 -21.14 9.03
N THR A 12 -5.44 -20.99 8.59
CA THR A 12 -6.63 -21.34 9.37
C THR A 12 -6.72 -22.87 9.52
N ILE A 13 -5.59 -23.55 9.71
CA ILE A 13 -5.48 -24.96 10.06
C ILE A 13 -6.09 -25.19 11.47
N GLY A 14 -6.35 -24.12 12.23
CA GLY A 14 -7.12 -24.18 13.48
C GLY A 14 -8.64 -23.94 13.39
N ILE A 15 -9.28 -23.79 12.22
CA ILE A 15 -10.71 -23.41 12.12
C ILE A 15 -11.62 -24.57 11.66
N ALA A 16 -11.37 -25.78 12.16
CA ALA A 16 -12.46 -26.75 12.31
C ALA A 16 -13.02 -26.75 13.76
N LEU A 17 -12.32 -26.13 14.72
CA LEU A 17 -12.72 -26.07 16.13
C LEU A 17 -13.35 -24.73 16.57
N MET A 18 -13.43 -23.73 15.68
CA MET A 18 -13.82 -22.35 16.04
C MET A 18 -15.12 -21.85 15.41
N ILE A 19 -15.91 -22.72 14.78
CA ILE A 19 -17.31 -22.41 14.40
C ILE A 19 -18.20 -23.41 15.11
N LEU A 20 -18.35 -23.23 16.42
CA LEU A 20 -19.46 -23.84 17.14
C LEU A 20 -20.48 -22.75 17.46
N PRO A 21 -21.78 -23.03 17.29
CA PRO A 21 -22.83 -22.04 17.48
C PRO A 21 -22.80 -21.46 18.89
N SER A 22 -23.28 -20.22 19.02
CA SER A 22 -23.42 -19.42 20.24
C SER A 22 -24.19 -20.10 21.38
N SER A 23 -24.74 -21.30 21.16
CA SER A 23 -25.42 -22.14 22.15
C SER A 23 -24.49 -22.87 23.14
N ILE A 24 -23.16 -22.86 22.96
CA ILE A 24 -22.20 -23.49 23.91
C ILE A 24 -21.77 -22.53 25.04
N LEU A 25 -22.15 -21.25 24.99
CA LEU A 25 -21.84 -20.26 26.01
C LEU A 25 -22.56 -20.46 27.36
N GLY A 26 -23.43 -21.48 27.48
CA GLY A 26 -24.19 -21.78 28.71
C GLY A 26 -23.49 -22.71 29.70
N ILE A 27 -22.31 -23.26 29.39
CA ILE A 27 -21.59 -24.18 30.28
C ILE A 27 -20.50 -23.40 31.05
N PRO A 28 -20.60 -23.26 32.38
CA PRO A 28 -19.58 -22.58 33.18
C PRO A 28 -18.23 -23.29 33.04
N GLY A 29 -17.21 -22.57 32.57
CA GLY A 29 -15.85 -23.09 32.34
C GLY A 29 -15.39 -23.08 30.88
N LEU A 30 -16.27 -23.37 29.91
CA LEU A 30 -15.90 -23.35 28.48
C LEU A 30 -15.62 -21.94 27.96
N GLY A 31 -16.30 -20.92 28.50
CA GLY A 31 -16.06 -19.52 28.16
C GLY A 31 -14.65 -19.03 28.56
N LEU A 32 -14.12 -19.52 29.69
CA LEU A 32 -12.77 -19.18 30.15
C LEU A 32 -11.71 -19.86 29.27
N LEU A 33 -11.91 -21.15 28.95
CA LEU A 33 -11.04 -21.87 28.02
C LEU A 33 -10.99 -21.22 26.64
N PHE A 34 -12.15 -20.83 26.09
CA PHE A 34 -12.20 -20.13 24.80
C PHE A 34 -11.45 -18.79 24.84
N THR A 35 -11.61 -18.04 25.92
CA THR A 35 -10.92 -16.75 26.12
C THR A 35 -9.41 -16.95 26.20
N LEU A 36 -8.94 -17.95 26.95
CA LEU A 36 -7.52 -18.29 27.06
C LEU A 36 -6.92 -18.76 25.74
N VAL A 37 -7.62 -19.63 25.00
CA VAL A 37 -7.17 -20.10 23.67
C VAL A 37 -7.09 -18.94 22.69
N ARG A 38 -8.10 -18.05 22.67
CA ARG A 38 -8.09 -16.85 21.82
C ARG A 38 -6.96 -15.89 22.21
N TRP A 39 -6.70 -15.71 23.50
CA TRP A 39 -5.61 -14.88 24.00
C TRP A 39 -4.24 -15.46 23.60
N ALA A 40 -4.02 -16.75 23.83
CA ALA A 40 -2.80 -17.45 23.47
C ALA A 40 -2.57 -17.42 21.95
N TYR A 41 -3.61 -17.65 21.16
CA TYR A 41 -3.56 -17.52 19.70
C TYR A 41 -3.19 -16.09 19.26
N GLY A 42 -3.81 -15.08 19.88
CA GLY A 42 -3.49 -13.68 19.63
C GLY A 42 -2.03 -13.35 19.96
N TYR A 43 -1.51 -13.88 21.07
CA TYR A 43 -0.12 -13.69 21.48
C TYR A 43 0.87 -14.37 20.54
N VAL A 44 0.67 -15.66 20.24
CA VAL A 44 1.53 -16.44 19.34
C VAL A 44 1.55 -15.84 17.94
N THR A 45 0.38 -15.51 17.39
CA THR A 45 0.31 -14.89 16.06
C THR A 45 0.97 -13.52 16.02
N LYS A 46 0.84 -12.72 17.08
CA LYS A 46 1.54 -11.43 17.21
C LYS A 46 3.04 -11.64 17.23
N TRP A 47 3.53 -12.54 18.08
CA TRP A 47 4.96 -12.81 18.19
C TRP A 47 5.56 -13.28 16.86
N LEU A 48 4.87 -14.16 16.13
CA LEU A 48 5.37 -14.72 14.86
C LEU A 48 5.29 -13.77 13.68
N PHE A 49 4.17 -13.05 13.52
CA PHE A 49 3.87 -12.36 12.25
C PHE A 49 3.98 -10.85 12.33
N LEU A 50 4.08 -10.26 13.53
CA LEU A 50 4.10 -8.80 13.68
C LEU A 50 5.23 -8.14 12.91
N ASN A 51 6.42 -8.75 12.86
CA ASN A 51 7.55 -8.18 12.14
C ASN A 51 7.29 -8.13 10.63
N THR A 52 6.67 -9.15 10.04
CA THR A 52 6.31 -9.16 8.62
C THR A 52 5.23 -8.12 8.30
N TYR A 53 4.23 -7.98 9.16
CA TYR A 53 3.20 -6.94 9.02
C TYR A 53 3.80 -5.54 9.14
N ARG A 54 4.68 -5.32 10.12
CA ARG A 54 5.42 -4.05 10.28
C ARG A 54 6.27 -3.75 9.06
N LYS A 55 7.02 -4.73 8.54
CA LYS A 55 7.87 -4.54 7.37
C LYS A 55 7.05 -4.21 6.12
N SER A 56 5.95 -4.92 5.88
CA SER A 56 5.02 -4.61 4.79
C SER A 56 4.47 -3.20 4.89
N HIS A 57 4.01 -2.81 6.09
CA HIS A 57 3.49 -1.48 6.33
C HIS A 57 4.56 -0.39 6.20
N GLN A 58 5.79 -0.67 6.62
CA GLN A 58 6.93 0.23 6.45
C GLN A 58 7.25 0.43 4.96
N ILE A 59 7.34 -0.63 4.16
CA ILE A 59 7.57 -0.52 2.71
C ILE A 59 6.51 0.36 2.05
N TRP A 60 5.25 0.19 2.44
CA TRP A 60 4.18 1.04 1.96
C TRP A 60 4.36 2.49 2.42
N THR A 61 4.69 2.70 3.69
CA THR A 61 4.93 4.04 4.27
C THR A 61 6.10 4.74 3.58
N ASP A 62 7.22 4.05 3.37
CA ASP A 62 8.43 4.58 2.72
C ASP A 62 8.16 5.02 1.27
N ARG A 63 7.23 4.35 0.58
CA ARG A 63 6.78 4.76 -0.77
C ARG A 63 5.85 5.97 -0.76
N HIS A 64 5.08 6.16 0.31
CA HIS A 64 4.07 7.23 0.41
C HIS A 64 4.45 8.35 1.37
N GLN A 65 5.66 8.32 1.93
CA GLN A 65 6.12 9.35 2.85
C GLN A 65 6.42 10.66 2.10
N LEU A 66 6.42 11.74 2.88
CA LEU A 66 6.82 13.05 2.40
C LEU A 66 8.24 12.99 1.82
N GLY A 67 8.41 13.47 0.58
CA GLY A 67 9.68 13.47 -0.13
C GLY A 67 9.97 12.22 -0.95
N ALA A 68 9.11 11.19 -0.92
CA ALA A 68 9.23 10.02 -1.81
C ALA A 68 8.99 10.40 -3.28
N TYR A 69 8.05 11.30 -3.52
CA TYR A 69 7.74 11.84 -4.85
C TYR A 69 7.76 13.36 -4.83
N TRP A 70 8.39 13.95 -5.85
CA TRP A 70 8.49 15.39 -6.05
C TRP A 70 7.80 15.76 -7.36
N THR A 71 6.90 16.73 -7.30
CA THR A 71 6.22 17.28 -8.47
C THR A 71 6.80 18.65 -8.79
N LYS A 72 7.22 18.83 -10.04
CA LYS A 72 7.76 20.11 -10.54
C LYS A 72 6.65 21.12 -10.75
N CYS A 73 6.90 22.35 -10.29
CA CYS A 73 6.09 23.52 -10.59
C CYS A 73 6.89 24.42 -11.54
N GLY A 74 6.75 24.15 -12.84
CA GLY A 74 7.58 24.78 -13.87
C GLY A 74 9.07 24.47 -13.66
N GLU A 75 9.92 25.49 -13.87
CA GLU A 75 11.38 25.40 -13.70
C GLU A 75 11.87 25.96 -12.36
N TYR A 76 10.95 26.33 -11.47
CA TYR A 76 11.27 27.14 -10.29
C TYR A 76 11.45 26.30 -9.03
N PHE A 77 10.47 25.47 -8.69
CA PHE A 77 10.50 24.68 -7.47
C PHE A 77 9.81 23.33 -7.65
N GLU A 78 10.10 22.42 -6.73
CA GLU A 78 9.41 21.15 -6.58
C GLU A 78 8.67 21.11 -5.25
N TYR A 79 7.53 20.43 -5.23
CA TYR A 79 6.77 20.19 -4.02
C TYR A 79 6.49 18.69 -3.83
N SER A 80 6.39 18.29 -2.58
CA SER A 80 5.99 16.95 -2.15
C SER A 80 4.95 17.09 -1.06
N TYR A 81 3.97 16.21 -1.02
CA TYR A 81 2.89 16.25 -0.04
C TYR A 81 2.72 14.90 0.64
N ASN A 82 2.23 14.93 1.86
CA ASN A 82 1.77 13.76 2.59
C ASN A 82 0.53 14.14 3.38
N PHE A 83 -0.62 13.61 3.00
CA PHE A 83 -1.89 13.91 3.65
C PHE A 83 -2.15 12.94 4.77
N ALA A 84 -2.68 13.46 5.88
CA ALA A 84 -3.08 12.63 7.00
C ALA A 84 -4.23 11.71 6.59
N LEU A 85 -4.10 10.42 6.86
CA LEU A 85 -5.09 9.42 6.50
C LEU A 85 -5.86 8.95 7.73
N GLN A 86 -7.10 8.50 7.52
CA GLN A 86 -7.90 7.87 8.57
C GLN A 86 -7.26 6.61 9.19
N VAL A 87 -6.36 5.95 8.47
CA VAL A 87 -5.67 4.72 8.91
C VAL A 87 -4.43 4.98 9.76
N ASP A 88 -4.02 6.24 9.93
CA ASP A 88 -2.84 6.58 10.71
C ASP A 88 -3.10 6.39 12.21
N ASP A 89 -2.22 5.64 12.88
CA ASP A 89 -2.32 5.32 14.32
C ASP A 89 -2.14 6.57 15.23
N ARG A 90 -1.84 7.74 14.67
CA ARG A 90 -1.69 9.03 15.37
C ARG A 90 -2.41 10.14 14.61
N ASP A 91 -2.81 11.18 15.34
CA ASP A 91 -3.40 12.42 14.77
C ASP A 91 -2.33 13.18 13.99
N GLN A 92 -1.97 12.64 12.83
CA GLN A 92 -1.01 13.25 11.93
C GLN A 92 -1.68 14.44 11.27
N LYS A 93 -0.95 15.55 11.18
CA LYS A 93 -1.35 16.67 10.33
C LYS A 93 -0.86 16.40 8.92
N SER A 94 -1.65 16.80 7.94
CA SER A 94 -1.20 16.86 6.55
C SER A 94 0.04 17.74 6.45
N LYS A 95 1.00 17.36 5.63
CA LYS A 95 2.27 18.06 5.44
C LYS A 95 2.53 18.29 3.97
N ILE A 96 3.22 19.39 3.70
CA ILE A 96 3.75 19.69 2.38
C ILE A 96 5.19 20.15 2.54
N ALA A 97 6.02 19.80 1.57
CA ALA A 97 7.42 20.16 1.48
C ALA A 97 7.68 20.85 0.17
N PHE A 98 8.52 21.87 0.20
CA PHE A 98 8.95 22.60 -0.98
C PHE A 98 10.47 22.61 -1.02
N LYS A 99 11.06 22.49 -2.20
CA LYS A 99 12.48 22.73 -2.44
C LYS A 99 12.67 23.46 -3.76
N SER A 100 13.69 24.29 -3.84
CA SER A 100 13.98 25.06 -5.03
C SER A 100 14.73 24.23 -6.06
N LEU A 101 14.49 24.51 -7.35
CA LEU A 101 15.33 24.07 -8.45
C LEU A 101 16.37 25.13 -8.83
N ARG A 102 16.23 26.35 -8.32
CA ARG A 102 17.09 27.50 -8.60
C ARG A 102 17.54 28.19 -7.32
N ASN A 103 18.74 28.75 -7.32
CA ASN A 103 19.30 29.41 -6.14
C ASN A 103 18.96 30.90 -6.05
N ASP A 104 18.19 31.43 -7.00
CA ASP A 104 17.83 32.84 -7.12
C ASP A 104 16.43 33.17 -6.55
N ILE A 105 15.73 32.19 -6.00
CA ILE A 105 14.39 32.38 -5.42
C ILE A 105 14.52 32.92 -3.99
N GLN A 106 14.00 34.12 -3.77
CA GLN A 106 13.98 34.77 -2.46
C GLN A 106 12.73 34.39 -1.66
N ARG A 107 11.56 34.40 -2.31
CA ARG A 107 10.28 34.13 -1.64
C ARG A 107 9.29 33.46 -2.58
N ILE A 108 8.50 32.55 -2.02
CA ILE A 108 7.32 31.99 -2.67
C ILE A 108 6.10 32.24 -1.79
N SER A 109 5.03 32.75 -2.40
CA SER A 109 3.73 32.92 -1.76
C SER A 109 2.67 32.22 -2.60
N LEU A 110 1.84 31.38 -1.99
CA LEU A 110 0.77 30.67 -2.68
C LEU A 110 -0.39 30.32 -1.75
N ILE A 111 -1.53 29.98 -2.33
CA ILE A 111 -2.69 29.46 -1.61
C ILE A 111 -2.81 27.97 -1.91
N PHE A 112 -2.69 27.15 -0.86
CA PHE A 112 -3.05 25.75 -0.92
C PHE A 112 -4.54 25.61 -0.68
N GLU A 113 -5.26 25.03 -1.62
CA GLU A 113 -6.72 24.87 -1.55
C GLU A 113 -7.09 23.40 -1.73
N THR A 114 -7.96 22.89 -0.87
CA THR A 114 -8.62 21.59 -1.07
C THR A 114 -10.10 21.82 -1.31
N GLU A 115 -10.67 21.04 -2.22
CA GLU A 115 -12.06 21.12 -2.59
C GLU A 115 -12.74 19.77 -2.36
N SER A 116 -13.90 19.85 -1.71
CA SER A 116 -14.87 18.79 -1.64
C SER A 116 -16.19 19.28 -2.20
N VAL A 117 -17.12 18.36 -2.42
CA VAL A 117 -18.49 18.69 -2.84
C VAL A 117 -19.19 19.66 -1.85
N VAL A 118 -18.77 19.68 -0.58
CA VAL A 118 -19.49 20.38 0.50
C VAL A 118 -18.70 21.57 1.05
N ALA A 119 -17.37 21.52 1.02
CA ALA A 119 -16.52 22.47 1.69
C ALA A 119 -15.22 22.70 0.92
N ARG A 120 -14.66 23.89 1.10
CA ARG A 120 -13.36 24.28 0.58
C ARG A 120 -12.49 24.74 1.74
N TYR A 121 -11.30 24.18 1.84
CA TYR A 121 -10.32 24.53 2.86
C TYR A 121 -9.14 25.21 2.22
N GLN A 122 -8.67 26.30 2.80
CA GLN A 122 -7.59 27.11 2.27
C GLN A 122 -6.50 27.35 3.32
N GLU A 123 -5.27 27.33 2.87
CA GLU A 123 -4.09 27.63 3.67
C GLU A 123 -3.13 28.51 2.87
N TYR A 124 -2.84 29.70 3.41
CA TYR A 124 -1.88 30.60 2.79
C TYR A 124 -0.47 30.18 3.18
N ILE A 125 0.36 29.93 2.19
CA ILE A 125 1.74 29.46 2.34
C ILE A 125 2.67 30.58 1.90
N LYS A 126 3.57 30.96 2.80
CA LYS A 126 4.64 31.91 2.53
C LYS A 126 5.97 31.32 2.98
N LEU A 127 6.88 31.17 2.03
CA LEU A 127 8.20 30.59 2.22
C LEU A 127 9.25 31.62 1.84
N ASN A 128 10.26 31.81 2.69
CA ASN A 128 11.41 32.65 2.39
C ASN A 128 12.64 31.74 2.26
N ASP A 129 13.62 32.18 1.46
CA ASP A 129 14.92 31.55 1.28
C ASP A 129 14.81 30.07 0.88
N LEU A 130 14.03 29.80 -0.17
CA LEU A 130 13.86 28.45 -0.67
C LEU A 130 15.14 27.98 -1.38
N THR A 131 15.74 26.91 -0.88
CA THR A 131 16.97 26.30 -1.43
C THR A 131 16.70 24.86 -1.85
N GLU A 132 17.73 24.12 -2.28
CA GLU A 132 17.64 22.68 -2.53
C GLU A 132 17.22 21.88 -1.28
N LYS A 133 17.49 22.41 -0.08
CA LYS A 133 17.05 21.78 1.17
C LYS A 133 15.54 22.00 1.36
N PRO A 134 14.75 20.93 1.53
CA PRO A 134 13.31 21.06 1.58
C PRO A 134 12.82 21.73 2.86
N ILE A 135 11.93 22.71 2.72
CA ILE A 135 11.19 23.31 3.83
C ILE A 135 9.90 22.51 4.00
N ILE A 136 9.72 21.92 5.18
CA ILE A 136 8.54 21.12 5.53
C ILE A 136 7.60 21.95 6.39
N MET A 137 6.33 21.98 6.02
CA MET A 137 5.28 22.66 6.77
C MET A 137 4.07 21.75 6.99
N SER A 138 3.39 21.95 8.12
CA SER A 138 2.16 21.23 8.45
C SER A 138 0.97 22.09 8.03
N LEU A 139 0.07 21.49 7.26
CA LEU A 139 -1.18 22.09 6.81
C LEU A 139 -2.21 21.98 7.94
N SER A 140 -2.44 23.07 8.67
CA SER A 140 -3.30 23.07 9.85
C SER A 140 -4.77 23.30 9.52
N ASN A 141 -5.07 23.96 8.39
CA ASN A 141 -6.43 24.23 7.97
C ASN A 141 -7.01 23.10 7.10
N ILE A 142 -6.16 22.18 6.65
CA ILE A 142 -6.56 21.08 5.79
C ILE A 142 -6.91 19.86 6.66
N PRO A 143 -8.18 19.41 6.65
CA PRO A 143 -8.58 18.26 7.45
C PRO A 143 -7.94 16.98 6.91
N ARG A 144 -7.82 16.00 7.80
CA ARG A 144 -7.40 14.64 7.43
C ARG A 144 -8.36 14.05 6.39
N LEU A 145 -7.81 13.21 5.52
CA LEU A 145 -8.55 12.53 4.48
C LEU A 145 -9.39 11.40 5.09
N GLU A 146 -10.69 11.61 5.21
CA GLU A 146 -11.64 10.64 5.76
C GLU A 146 -12.61 10.14 4.71
N ILE A 147 -12.95 8.84 4.80
CA ILE A 147 -14.08 8.28 4.06
C ILE A 147 -15.34 8.58 4.86
N SER A 148 -16.10 9.57 4.43
CA SER A 148 -17.41 9.82 5.02
C SER A 148 -18.31 8.63 4.69
N GLY A 149 -18.94 8.04 5.71
CA GLY A 149 -19.76 6.83 5.56
C GLY A 149 -21.07 7.02 4.76
N ARG A 150 -21.23 8.16 4.09
CA ARG A 150 -22.35 8.43 3.20
C ARG A 150 -21.92 8.02 1.79
N PHE A 151 -22.74 7.21 1.15
CA PHE A 151 -22.61 6.90 -0.27
C PHE A 151 -23.69 7.71 -0.98
N LYS A 152 -23.34 8.54 -1.97
CA LYS A 152 -24.31 9.06 -2.94
C LYS A 152 -24.08 8.32 -4.23
N ASP A 153 -25.17 7.79 -4.79
CA ASP A 153 -25.14 7.03 -6.04
C ASP A 153 -24.17 5.82 -5.99
N GLY A 154 -23.97 5.25 -4.79
CA GLY A 154 -23.10 4.09 -4.58
C GLY A 154 -21.60 4.40 -4.47
N MET A 155 -21.18 5.67 -4.59
CA MET A 155 -19.78 6.07 -4.46
C MET A 155 -19.47 6.58 -3.05
N PRO A 156 -18.34 6.16 -2.43
CA PRO A 156 -17.94 6.69 -1.12
C PRO A 156 -17.53 8.15 -1.27
N PHE A 157 -18.00 8.99 -0.35
CA PHE A 157 -17.59 10.39 -0.27
C PHE A 157 -16.39 10.57 0.64
N PHE A 158 -15.50 11.48 0.28
CA PHE A 158 -14.36 11.83 1.10
C PHE A 158 -14.45 13.25 1.64
N SER A 159 -13.65 13.57 2.66
CA SER A 159 -13.57 14.91 3.23
C SER A 159 -13.20 15.98 2.20
N TRP A 160 -12.42 15.60 1.19
CA TRP A 160 -12.04 16.37 0.00
C TRP A 160 -11.48 15.42 -1.07
N ASP A 161 -11.56 15.84 -2.34
CA ASP A 161 -11.26 14.98 -3.51
C ASP A 161 -10.09 15.53 -4.34
N ASP A 162 -9.99 16.85 -4.45
CA ASP A 162 -8.96 17.53 -5.22
C ASP A 162 -8.22 18.55 -4.36
N PHE A 163 -6.97 18.80 -4.71
CA PHE A 163 -6.24 19.95 -4.19
C PHE A 163 -5.58 20.77 -5.32
N TYR A 164 -5.36 22.04 -5.00
CA TYR A 164 -4.88 23.07 -5.92
C TYR A 164 -3.81 23.91 -5.24
N LEU A 165 -2.76 24.24 -5.99
CA LEU A 165 -1.90 25.38 -5.68
C LEU A 165 -2.38 26.56 -6.54
N ARG A 166 -2.87 27.61 -5.89
CA ARG A 166 -3.39 28.83 -6.53
C ARG A 166 -2.51 30.03 -6.23
N ASN A 167 -2.56 31.02 -7.12
CA ASN A 167 -1.93 32.33 -6.96
C ASN A 167 -0.45 32.22 -6.53
N VAL A 168 0.31 31.42 -7.27
CA VAL A 168 1.72 31.21 -6.97
C VAL A 168 2.51 32.43 -7.43
N GLN A 169 3.01 33.20 -6.47
CA GLN A 169 3.90 34.33 -6.68
C GLN A 169 5.31 33.94 -6.24
N ILE A 170 6.29 34.18 -7.12
CA ILE A 170 7.70 33.89 -6.90
C ILE A 170 8.46 35.21 -7.01
N ASP A 171 9.10 35.61 -5.92
CA ASP A 171 9.97 36.77 -5.87
C ASP A 171 11.43 36.29 -5.94
N PHE A 172 12.18 36.81 -6.92
CA PHE A 172 13.60 36.51 -7.10
C PHE A 172 14.49 37.55 -6.41
N ILE A 173 15.74 37.19 -6.17
CA ILE A 173 16.76 38.09 -5.58
C ILE A 173 16.95 39.35 -6.45
N ASP A 174 16.84 39.21 -7.77
CA ASP A 174 16.95 40.31 -8.74
C ASP A 174 15.76 41.30 -8.69
N GLY A 175 14.79 41.07 -7.80
CA GLY A 175 13.57 41.88 -7.66
C GLY A 175 12.51 41.59 -8.71
N THR A 176 12.75 40.62 -9.61
CA THR A 176 11.73 40.15 -10.55
C THR A 176 10.67 39.34 -9.82
N VAL A 177 9.41 39.49 -10.25
CA VAL A 177 8.27 38.76 -9.69
C VAL A 177 7.61 37.99 -10.81
N VAL A 178 7.47 36.68 -10.62
CA VAL A 178 6.78 35.79 -11.56
C VAL A 178 5.51 35.28 -10.90
N ASN A 179 4.39 35.45 -11.59
CA ASN A 179 3.10 34.91 -11.18
C ASN A 179 2.74 33.72 -12.07
N ILE A 180 2.62 32.56 -11.45
CA ILE A 180 2.10 31.36 -12.11
C ILE A 180 0.60 31.32 -11.80
N ASN A 181 -0.19 31.74 -12.78
CA ASN A 181 -1.65 31.75 -12.71
C ASN A 181 -2.26 30.40 -13.08
N GLU A 182 -1.45 29.43 -13.53
CA GLU A 182 -1.93 28.11 -13.86
C GLU A 182 -2.35 27.35 -12.59
N LEU A 183 -3.57 26.83 -12.62
CA LEU A 183 -4.11 25.94 -11.59
C LEU A 183 -3.36 24.61 -11.65
N LEU A 184 -2.43 24.41 -10.71
CA LEU A 184 -1.81 23.11 -10.49
C LEU A 184 -2.81 22.21 -9.76
N ARG A 185 -3.68 21.56 -10.54
CA ARG A 185 -4.64 20.58 -10.04
C ARG A 185 -3.94 19.23 -9.93
N SER A 186 -3.94 18.67 -8.74
CA SER A 186 -3.70 17.25 -8.56
C SER A 186 -5.00 16.62 -8.07
N SER A 187 -5.58 15.75 -8.91
CA SER A 187 -6.72 14.98 -8.47
C SER A 187 -6.21 13.81 -7.65
N MET A 188 -6.60 13.77 -6.38
CA MET A 188 -6.34 12.61 -5.56
C MET A 188 -7.38 11.55 -5.92
N THR A 189 -7.11 10.82 -7.00
CA THR A 189 -7.67 9.48 -7.07
C THR A 189 -7.13 8.75 -5.85
N GLN A 190 -8.00 8.42 -4.91
CA GLN A 190 -7.66 7.78 -3.64
C GLN A 190 -7.27 6.32 -3.87
N THR A 191 -6.32 6.13 -4.78
CA THR A 191 -5.72 4.88 -5.22
C THR A 191 -5.17 4.14 -4.02
N TRP A 192 -4.68 4.83 -2.99
CA TRP A 192 -4.29 4.18 -1.74
C TRP A 192 -5.45 3.48 -1.02
N ALA A 193 -6.67 4.05 -1.02
CA ALA A 193 -7.81 3.45 -0.34
C ALA A 193 -8.39 2.27 -1.11
N PHE A 194 -8.32 2.31 -2.45
CA PHE A 194 -8.93 1.31 -3.32
C PHE A 194 -7.95 0.23 -3.84
N ASN A 195 -6.68 0.58 -4.05
CA ASN A 195 -5.68 -0.33 -4.60
C ASN A 195 -4.87 -1.04 -3.50
N SER A 196 -4.74 -0.43 -2.31
CA SER A 196 -4.02 -1.06 -1.21
C SER A 196 -4.91 -1.97 -0.37
N LYS A 197 -4.32 -3.05 0.12
CA LYS A 197 -4.94 -4.04 1.00
C LYS A 197 -4.59 -3.72 2.45
N TRP A 198 -5.64 -3.55 3.25
CA TRP A 198 -5.54 -3.22 4.67
C TRP A 198 -6.11 -4.34 5.53
N LYS A 199 -5.45 -4.66 6.64
CA LYS A 199 -5.92 -5.67 7.61
C LYS A 199 -5.85 -5.14 9.03
N ARG A 200 -6.96 -5.22 9.76
CA ARG A 200 -7.00 -4.90 11.19
C ARG A 200 -6.55 -6.11 12.01
N LYS A 201 -5.42 -5.99 12.71
CA LYS A 201 -4.87 -7.01 13.60
C LYS A 201 -4.11 -6.40 14.77
N TRP A 202 -4.26 -7.00 15.95
CA TRP A 202 -3.59 -6.57 17.19
C TRP A 202 -3.79 -5.08 17.46
N SER A 203 -5.06 -4.65 17.47
CA SER A 203 -5.51 -3.26 17.67
C SER A 203 -5.08 -2.22 16.64
N SER A 204 -4.15 -2.50 15.74
CA SER A 204 -3.72 -1.60 14.65
C SER A 204 -4.25 -2.03 13.28
N ILE A 205 -4.22 -1.09 12.33
CA ILE A 205 -4.50 -1.34 10.91
C ILE A 205 -3.16 -1.46 10.19
N TRP A 206 -2.96 -2.53 9.43
CA TRP A 206 -1.71 -2.80 8.72
C TRP A 206 -1.94 -2.82 7.22
N ASN A 207 -1.03 -2.19 6.47
CA ASN A 207 -0.95 -2.40 5.03
C ASN A 207 -0.27 -3.75 4.74
N VAL A 208 -0.88 -4.55 3.87
CA VAL A 208 -0.41 -5.90 3.52
C VAL A 208 -0.08 -6.04 2.02
N ASP A 209 0.17 -4.95 1.32
CA ASP A 209 0.47 -4.96 -0.13
C ASP A 209 1.73 -5.75 -0.42
N ALA A 210 2.78 -5.55 0.37
CA ALA A 210 4.04 -6.26 0.15
C ALA A 210 3.90 -7.77 0.41
N ILE A 211 3.05 -8.17 1.37
CA ILE A 211 2.72 -9.59 1.62
C ILE A 211 1.93 -10.16 0.44
N ASP A 212 0.92 -9.44 -0.04
CA ASP A 212 0.08 -9.88 -1.15
C ASP A 212 0.89 -9.99 -2.44
N TRP A 213 1.80 -9.04 -2.69
CA TRP A 213 2.73 -9.06 -3.80
C TRP A 213 3.70 -10.25 -3.73
N ALA A 214 4.28 -10.52 -2.56
CA ALA A 214 5.14 -11.69 -2.36
C ALA A 214 4.40 -13.00 -2.63
N GLN A 215 3.15 -13.12 -2.15
CA GLN A 215 2.29 -14.26 -2.44
C GLN A 215 1.97 -14.37 -3.93
N HIS A 216 1.67 -13.25 -4.59
CA HIS A 216 1.44 -13.23 -6.03
C HIS A 216 2.66 -13.71 -6.82
N ARG A 217 3.87 -13.28 -6.44
CA ARG A 217 5.13 -13.74 -7.05
C ARG A 217 5.37 -15.24 -6.84
N MET A 218 5.09 -15.76 -5.64
CA MET A 218 5.16 -17.21 -5.40
C MET A 218 4.18 -17.97 -6.29
N ALA A 219 2.97 -17.43 -6.52
CA ALA A 219 2.00 -18.04 -7.43
C ALA A 219 2.51 -18.04 -8.88
N LEU A 220 3.07 -16.93 -9.35
CA LEU A 220 3.70 -16.83 -10.67
C LEU A 220 4.85 -17.82 -10.83
N TYR A 221 5.70 -17.97 -9.81
CA TYR A 221 6.79 -18.95 -9.80
C TYR A 221 6.26 -20.37 -10.04
N TRP A 222 5.22 -20.79 -9.32
CA TRP A 222 4.64 -22.12 -9.50
C TRP A 222 4.01 -22.31 -10.87
N GLN A 223 3.30 -21.29 -11.37
CA GLN A 223 2.72 -21.31 -12.72
C GLN A 223 3.80 -21.45 -13.80
N TYR A 224 4.88 -20.67 -13.69
CA TYR A 224 5.99 -20.70 -14.65
C TYR A 224 6.78 -22.02 -14.59
N ARG A 225 7.13 -22.48 -13.39
CA ARG A 225 7.95 -23.68 -13.18
C ARG A 225 7.34 -24.95 -13.79
N PHE A 226 6.01 -25.00 -13.90
CA PHE A 226 5.25 -26.10 -14.49
C PHE A 226 4.55 -25.71 -15.80
N GLY A 227 5.13 -24.77 -16.55
CA GLY A 227 4.82 -24.58 -17.98
C GLY A 227 3.47 -23.92 -18.28
N MET A 228 2.92 -23.11 -17.36
CA MET A 228 1.84 -22.19 -17.72
C MET A 228 2.42 -20.95 -18.39
N PRO A 229 1.90 -20.54 -19.57
CA PRO A 229 2.35 -19.32 -20.22
C PRO A 229 1.92 -18.09 -19.41
N LEU A 230 2.85 -17.15 -19.24
CA LEU A 230 2.64 -15.87 -18.54
C LEU A 230 1.56 -15.02 -19.22
N VAL A 231 1.44 -15.14 -20.54
CA VAL A 231 0.40 -14.53 -21.38
C VAL A 231 -0.20 -15.60 -22.29
N ARG A 232 -1.52 -15.81 -22.19
CA ARG A 232 -2.24 -16.66 -23.15
C ARG A 232 -2.45 -15.90 -24.44
N ILE A 233 -1.49 -15.97 -25.35
CA ILE A 233 -1.68 -15.44 -26.71
C ILE A 233 -2.55 -16.44 -27.47
N TYR A 234 -3.78 -16.02 -27.79
CA TYR A 234 -4.62 -16.78 -28.71
C TYR A 234 -4.12 -16.54 -30.12
N VAL A 235 -3.48 -17.54 -30.72
CA VAL A 235 -3.08 -17.49 -32.13
C VAL A 235 -4.17 -18.18 -32.94
N PRO A 236 -4.96 -17.45 -33.76
CA PRO A 236 -6.08 -18.01 -34.49
C PRO A 236 -5.62 -18.77 -35.74
N TYR A 237 -4.71 -19.75 -35.63
CA TYR A 237 -4.40 -20.68 -36.72
C TYR A 237 -3.95 -22.03 -36.17
N SER A 238 -4.57 -23.11 -36.66
CA SER A 238 -4.28 -24.49 -36.31
C SER A 238 -2.96 -24.96 -36.95
N VAL A 239 -1.83 -24.56 -36.38
CA VAL A 239 -0.57 -25.27 -36.64
C VAL A 239 -0.69 -26.61 -35.93
N GLN A 240 -0.60 -27.72 -36.67
CA GLN A 240 -0.52 -29.07 -36.13
C GLN A 240 0.71 -29.16 -35.21
N ARG A 241 0.49 -28.93 -33.91
CA ARG A 241 1.53 -29.06 -32.89
C ARG A 241 1.84 -30.54 -32.74
N LYS A 242 3.03 -30.97 -33.19
CA LYS A 242 3.53 -32.31 -32.86
C LYS A 242 3.56 -32.47 -31.35
N LEU A 243 2.94 -33.54 -30.84
CA LEU A 243 2.96 -33.92 -29.43
C LEU A 243 4.40 -34.32 -29.04
N THR A 244 5.17 -33.35 -28.56
CA THR A 244 6.50 -33.60 -27.98
C THR A 244 6.36 -34.06 -26.53
N PHE A 245 7.33 -34.83 -26.05
CA PHE A 245 7.39 -35.27 -24.65
C PHE A 245 7.32 -34.09 -23.66
N GLU A 246 7.94 -32.96 -23.99
CA GLU A 246 7.85 -31.73 -23.20
C GLU A 246 6.44 -31.16 -23.10
N LEU A 247 5.65 -31.25 -24.18
CA LEU A 247 4.24 -30.83 -24.17
C LEU A 247 3.40 -31.74 -23.28
N LEU A 248 3.66 -33.06 -23.30
CA LEU A 248 3.01 -34.03 -22.42
C LEU A 248 3.38 -33.81 -20.95
N LEU A 249 4.66 -33.57 -20.66
CA LEU A 249 5.14 -33.25 -19.32
C LEU A 249 4.52 -31.94 -18.80
N ALA A 250 4.40 -30.92 -19.66
CA ALA A 250 3.73 -29.67 -19.34
C ALA A 250 2.22 -29.89 -19.07
N ILE A 251 1.54 -30.73 -19.86
CA ILE A 251 0.12 -31.07 -19.62
C ILE A 251 -0.05 -31.81 -18.29
N ALA A 252 0.84 -32.76 -17.98
CA ALA A 252 0.80 -33.54 -16.76
C ALA A 252 1.10 -32.71 -15.49
N THR A 253 1.95 -31.68 -15.60
CA THR A 253 2.36 -30.85 -14.45
C THR A 253 1.49 -29.61 -14.21
N ARG A 254 0.68 -29.20 -15.19
CA ARG A 254 -0.33 -28.13 -15.04
C ARG A 254 -1.26 -28.25 -13.83
N PRO A 255 -1.88 -29.42 -13.52
CA PRO A 255 -2.72 -29.53 -12.34
C PRO A 255 -1.95 -29.28 -11.04
N ILE A 256 -0.68 -29.71 -10.98
CA ILE A 256 0.20 -29.43 -9.85
C ILE A 256 0.42 -27.92 -9.70
N ALA A 257 0.69 -27.21 -10.80
CA ALA A 257 0.80 -25.76 -10.76
C ALA A 257 -0.50 -25.07 -10.33
N LEU A 258 -1.67 -25.52 -10.78
CA LEU A 258 -2.95 -24.93 -10.34
C LEU A 258 -3.17 -25.09 -8.84
N ILE A 259 -2.85 -26.26 -8.30
CA ILE A 259 -2.97 -26.53 -6.86
C ILE A 259 -1.95 -25.70 -6.08
N MET A 260 -0.69 -25.71 -6.49
CA MET A 260 0.39 -25.01 -5.79
C MET A 260 0.30 -23.48 -5.90
N ALA A 261 -0.22 -22.97 -7.02
CA ALA A 261 -0.53 -21.54 -7.22
C ALA A 261 -1.90 -21.14 -6.67
N SER A 262 -2.65 -22.06 -6.06
CA SER A 262 -3.91 -21.71 -5.41
C SER A 262 -3.65 -20.78 -4.23
N LYS A 263 -4.58 -19.85 -4.02
CA LYS A 263 -4.50 -18.82 -2.97
C LYS A 263 -4.27 -19.41 -1.56
N ALA A 264 -4.88 -20.56 -1.27
CA ALA A 264 -4.71 -21.24 0.01
C ALA A 264 -3.32 -21.86 0.15
N ALA A 265 -2.86 -22.59 -0.87
CA ALA A 265 -1.54 -23.22 -0.86
C ALA A 265 -0.43 -22.17 -0.74
N ILE A 266 -0.52 -21.08 -1.49
CA ILE A 266 0.44 -19.97 -1.44
C ILE A 266 0.46 -19.31 -0.06
N SER A 267 -0.71 -19.02 0.53
CA SER A 267 -0.77 -18.43 1.86
C SER A 267 -0.12 -19.36 2.90
N ILE A 268 -0.40 -20.67 2.84
CA ILE A 268 0.22 -21.66 3.73
C ILE A 268 1.74 -21.68 3.55
N GLN A 269 2.23 -21.81 2.32
CA GLN A 269 3.66 -21.82 2.01
C GLN A 269 4.35 -20.54 2.49
N PHE A 270 3.76 -19.38 2.22
CA PHE A 270 4.28 -18.08 2.64
C PHE A 270 4.41 -18.00 4.16
N TRP A 271 3.34 -18.33 4.91
CA TRP A 271 3.37 -18.24 6.37
C TRP A 271 4.27 -19.29 7.01
N LEU A 272 4.40 -20.48 6.41
CA LEU A 272 5.39 -21.48 6.85
C LEU A 272 6.82 -20.99 6.62
N ALA A 273 7.09 -20.33 5.49
CA ALA A 273 8.41 -19.76 5.18
C ALA A 273 8.79 -18.62 6.13
N ILE A 274 7.83 -17.77 6.52
CA ILE A 274 8.04 -16.75 7.54
C ILE A 274 8.22 -17.39 8.92
N TRP A 275 7.40 -18.40 9.25
CA TRP A 275 7.47 -19.09 10.54
C TRP A 275 8.79 -19.81 10.77
N SER A 276 9.36 -20.42 9.74
CA SER A 276 10.67 -21.07 9.83
C SER A 276 11.82 -20.08 10.10
N GLY A 277 11.59 -18.78 9.92
CA GLY A 277 12.60 -17.73 10.11
C GLY A 277 13.72 -17.73 9.07
N LEU A 278 13.60 -18.61 8.05
CA LEU A 278 14.56 -18.76 6.96
C LEU A 278 14.38 -17.71 5.88
N PHE A 279 13.17 -17.16 5.74
CA PHE A 279 12.85 -16.17 4.73
C PHE A 279 12.38 -14.86 5.36
N VAL A 280 12.79 -13.75 4.73
CA VAL A 280 12.44 -12.39 5.14
C VAL A 280 11.94 -11.62 3.93
N LEU A 281 11.04 -10.67 4.17
CA LEU A 281 10.53 -9.77 3.15
C LEU A 281 11.56 -8.65 2.86
N ASN A 282 12.06 -8.58 1.63
CA ASN A 282 12.96 -7.52 1.17
C ASN A 282 12.18 -6.22 0.88
N ASN A 283 12.90 -5.10 0.68
CA ASN A 283 12.35 -3.78 0.35
C ASN A 283 11.56 -3.77 -0.97
N GLU A 284 11.91 -4.67 -1.90
CA GLU A 284 11.20 -4.89 -3.17
C GLU A 284 9.91 -5.71 -3.01
N SER A 285 9.50 -6.02 -1.77
CA SER A 285 8.33 -6.86 -1.49
C SER A 285 8.49 -8.31 -1.99
N GLU A 286 9.74 -8.78 -2.07
CA GLU A 286 10.10 -10.15 -2.42
C GLU A 286 10.43 -10.98 -1.19
N LEU A 287 10.21 -12.29 -1.27
CA LEU A 287 10.58 -13.24 -0.21
C LEU A 287 12.00 -13.72 -0.46
N GLN A 288 12.96 -13.25 0.32
CA GLN A 288 14.38 -13.56 0.17
C GLN A 288 14.84 -14.50 1.27
N TRP A 289 15.76 -15.41 0.93
CA TRP A 289 16.47 -16.21 1.92
C TRP A 289 17.27 -15.30 2.85
N ARG A 290 17.09 -15.46 4.16
CA ARG A 290 17.66 -14.56 5.19
C ARG A 290 19.19 -14.42 5.13
N TRP A 291 19.87 -15.45 4.62
CA TRP A 291 21.33 -15.49 4.47
C TRP A 291 21.80 -15.33 3.02
N GLY A 292 20.88 -15.03 2.08
CA GLY A 292 21.24 -14.79 0.69
C GLY A 292 21.86 -13.40 0.52
N LYS A 293 22.95 -13.29 -0.23
CA LYS A 293 23.55 -12.00 -0.60
C LYS A 293 22.58 -11.21 -1.48
N ALA A 294 22.59 -9.88 -1.37
CA ALA A 294 21.66 -8.98 -2.07
C ALA A 294 22.08 -8.68 -3.54
N ASP A 295 23.11 -9.33 -4.07
CA ASP A 295 23.86 -8.82 -5.23
C ASP A 295 23.60 -9.53 -6.58
N GLU A 296 22.47 -10.21 -6.80
CA GLU A 296 22.24 -10.95 -8.07
C GLU A 296 20.99 -10.53 -8.87
N LEU A 297 20.42 -9.35 -8.62
CA LEU A 297 19.26 -8.84 -9.40
C LEU A 297 19.59 -7.66 -10.34
N GLU A 298 20.85 -7.28 -10.52
CA GLU A 298 21.27 -6.34 -11.59
C GLU A 298 21.60 -7.03 -12.92
N SER A 299 21.45 -8.36 -13.01
CA SER A 299 21.71 -9.09 -14.26
C SER A 299 20.65 -10.15 -14.53
N ILE A 300 19.48 -9.74 -15.04
CA ILE A 300 18.65 -10.47 -16.01
C ILE A 300 17.81 -9.43 -16.77
#